data_AF-F9DTY6-F1
#
_entry.id   AF-F9DTY6-F1
#
_cell.length_a   1.000
_cell.length_b   1.000
_cell.length_c   1.000
_cell.angle_alpha   90.00
_cell.angle_beta   90.00
_cell.angle_gamma   90.00
#
_symmetry.space_group_name_H-M   'P 1'
#
loop_
_entity.id
_entity.type
_entity.pdbx_description
1 polymer ?
#
loop_
_entity_poly.entity_id
_entity_poly.type
_entity_poly.pdbx_seq_one_letter_code
_entity_poly.pdbx_strand_id
1 'polypeptide(L)'
;MAVPGVYEQMKINMPLVRLGKLVADIGATRWFPALSQSDAMRYGTLTEDEKELYEVTFYRRTATQNMLNEVIEIKDNAKRVHESLPVNIPMLLFVSNGQGTGLDKSNWVGFQKDFVADQSNSKLIELNCSHYVHNIESIQIAEDSTRFIEMMNNR
;
A
#
# COMPACT_ATOMS: atom_id res chain seq x y z
N MET A 1 1.78 4.20 -1.63
CA MET A 1 1.23 4.41 -0.27
C MET A 1 -0.09 5.17 -0.37
N ALA A 2 -1.09 4.85 0.45
CA ALA A 2 -2.37 5.57 0.50
C ALA A 2 -2.38 6.61 1.64
N VAL A 3 -3.06 7.73 1.43
CA VAL A 3 -3.19 8.86 2.37
C VAL A 3 -4.65 8.98 2.83
N PRO A 4 -5.00 9.75 3.88
CA PRO A 4 -6.37 9.81 4.40
C PRO A 4 -7.47 10.04 3.35
N GLY A 5 -7.25 10.93 2.38
CA GLY A 5 -8.20 11.20 1.29
C GLY A 5 -8.55 9.97 0.43
N VAL A 6 -7.62 9.02 0.27
CA VAL A 6 -7.87 7.74 -0.41
C VAL A 6 -8.90 6.91 0.37
N TYR A 7 -8.76 6.84 1.69
CA TYR A 7 -9.60 6.01 2.55
C TYR A 7 -11.00 6.58 2.76
N GLU A 8 -11.15 7.90 2.69
CA GLU A 8 -12.45 8.56 2.73
C GLU A 8 -13.35 8.09 1.57
N GLN A 9 -12.77 7.99 0.36
CA GLN A 9 -13.49 7.54 -0.83
C GLN A 9 -13.66 6.02 -0.92
N MET A 10 -12.97 5.27 -0.08
CA MET A 10 -13.02 3.81 -0.10
C MET A 10 -14.38 3.28 0.36
N LYS A 11 -14.99 2.45 -0.49
CA LYS A 11 -16.24 1.74 -0.20
C LYS A 11 -15.93 0.33 0.27
N ILE A 12 -16.13 0.07 1.56
CA ILE A 12 -15.84 -1.23 2.18
C ILE A 12 -17.16 -1.96 2.41
N ASN A 13 -17.31 -3.12 1.79
CA ASN A 13 -18.44 -4.01 2.02
C ASN A 13 -18.05 -5.06 3.07
N MET A 14 -18.29 -4.74 4.35
CA MET A 14 -17.93 -5.63 5.47
C MET A 14 -18.56 -7.03 5.40
N PRO A 15 -19.83 -7.20 5.01
CA PRO A 15 -20.38 -8.54 4.73
C PRO A 15 -19.56 -9.34 3.73
N LEU A 16 -19.13 -8.72 2.62
CA LEU A 16 -18.30 -9.38 1.61
C LEU A 16 -16.91 -9.74 2.17
N VAL A 17 -16.29 -8.86 2.96
CA VAL A 17 -15.00 -9.13 3.63
C VAL A 17 -15.11 -10.34 4.58
N ARG A 18 -16.18 -10.41 5.38
CA ARG A 18 -16.42 -11.54 6.30
C ARG A 18 -16.71 -12.84 5.54
N LEU A 19 -17.43 -12.77 4.42
CA LEU A 19 -17.63 -13.93 3.55
C LEU A 19 -16.29 -14.42 2.97
N GLY A 20 -15.44 -13.49 2.49
CA GLY A 20 -14.10 -13.81 2.02
C GLY A 20 -13.25 -14.49 3.09
N LYS A 21 -13.34 -14.04 4.35
CA LYS A 21 -12.70 -14.71 5.49
C LYS A 21 -13.20 -16.14 5.65
N LEU A 22 -14.52 -16.38 5.63
CA LEU A 22 -15.06 -17.73 5.77
C LEU A 22 -14.54 -18.65 4.66
N VAL A 23 -14.54 -18.16 3.41
CA VAL A 23 -14.01 -18.90 2.25
C VAL A 23 -12.52 -19.24 2.44
N ALA A 24 -11.73 -18.32 2.99
CA ALA A 24 -10.33 -18.56 3.33
C ALA A 24 -10.16 -19.58 4.47
N ASP A 25 -10.93 -19.46 5.55
CA ASP A 25 -10.85 -20.31 6.74
C ASP A 25 -11.19 -21.78 6.41
N ILE A 26 -12.17 -22.02 5.52
CA ILE A 26 -12.48 -23.39 5.03
C ILE A 26 -11.52 -23.88 3.94
N GLY A 27 -10.58 -23.04 3.51
CA GLY A 27 -9.56 -23.40 2.52
C GLY A 27 -10.01 -23.39 1.06
N ALA A 28 -11.21 -22.89 0.77
CA ALA A 28 -11.77 -22.86 -0.59
C ALA A 28 -11.03 -21.88 -1.53
N THR A 29 -10.27 -20.92 -0.97
CA THR A 29 -9.38 -20.04 -1.76
C THR A 29 -8.36 -20.81 -2.59
N ARG A 30 -7.94 -22.02 -2.17
CA ARG A 30 -6.95 -22.85 -2.89
C ARG A 30 -7.40 -23.29 -4.29
N TRP A 31 -8.70 -23.27 -4.58
CA TRP A 31 -9.22 -23.58 -5.91
C TRP A 31 -9.13 -22.42 -6.91
N PHE A 32 -8.62 -21.27 -6.46
CA PHE A 32 -8.46 -20.08 -7.29
C PHE A 32 -7.00 -19.61 -7.30
N PRO A 33 -6.11 -20.27 -8.09
CA PRO A 33 -4.67 -19.94 -8.18
C PRO A 33 -4.38 -18.47 -8.48
N ALA A 34 -5.27 -17.77 -9.16
CA ALA A 34 -5.13 -16.34 -9.45
C ALA A 34 -5.10 -15.46 -8.18
N LEU A 35 -5.58 -15.94 -7.03
CA LEU A 35 -5.58 -15.17 -5.78
C LEU A 35 -4.19 -15.00 -5.15
N SER A 36 -3.30 -15.99 -5.31
CA SER A 36 -1.92 -15.91 -4.80
C SER A 36 -1.02 -15.02 -5.66
N GLN A 37 -1.38 -14.81 -6.93
CA GLN A 37 -0.58 -14.10 -7.94
C GLN A 37 -0.51 -12.58 -7.69
N SER A 38 0.32 -12.18 -6.72
CA SER A 38 0.54 -10.80 -6.33
C SER A 38 1.67 -10.13 -7.14
N ASP A 39 1.74 -8.79 -7.08
CA ASP A 39 2.86 -8.04 -7.63
C ASP A 39 4.20 -8.45 -7.00
N ALA A 40 4.20 -8.97 -5.77
CA ALA A 40 5.42 -9.48 -5.13
C ALA A 40 5.92 -10.78 -5.78
N MET A 41 5.03 -11.61 -6.34
CA MET A 41 5.42 -12.80 -7.11
C MET A 41 5.82 -12.47 -8.55
N ARG A 42 5.20 -11.43 -9.13
CA ARG A 42 5.44 -11.01 -10.52
C ARG A 42 6.66 -10.14 -10.69
N TYR A 43 6.91 -9.26 -9.72
CA TYR A 43 7.94 -8.23 -9.75
C TYR A 43 8.86 -8.35 -8.54
N GLY A 44 10.13 -7.99 -8.73
CA GLY A 44 11.16 -8.06 -7.70
C GLY A 44 12.10 -9.24 -7.90
N THR A 45 12.67 -9.71 -6.79
CA THR A 45 13.86 -10.59 -6.80
C THR A 45 13.63 -11.95 -6.13
N LEU A 46 12.37 -12.33 -5.90
CA LEU A 46 12.06 -13.64 -5.32
C LEU A 46 12.51 -14.76 -6.24
N THR A 47 13.22 -15.73 -5.68
CA THR A 47 13.53 -17.02 -6.30
C THR A 47 12.27 -17.87 -6.45
N GLU A 48 12.33 -18.95 -7.24
CA GLU A 48 11.18 -19.84 -7.42
C GLU A 48 10.75 -20.51 -6.12
N ASP A 49 11.71 -20.95 -5.29
CA ASP A 49 11.42 -21.55 -3.97
C ASP A 49 10.72 -20.53 -3.04
N GLU A 50 11.12 -19.26 -3.08
CA GLU A 50 10.48 -18.19 -2.31
C GLU A 50 9.07 -17.88 -2.82
N LYS A 51 8.83 -17.96 -4.13
CA LYS A 51 7.49 -17.82 -4.71
C LYS A 51 6.58 -18.96 -4.31
N GLU A 52 7.06 -20.21 -4.32
CA GLU A 52 6.31 -21.37 -3.83
C GLU A 52 5.96 -21.21 -2.34
N LEU A 53 6.94 -20.79 -1.52
CA LEU A 53 6.71 -20.54 -0.10
C LEU A 53 5.73 -19.38 0.13
N TYR A 54 5.80 -18.31 -0.67
CA TYR A 54 4.85 -17.21 -0.62
C TYR A 54 3.43 -17.69 -0.90
N GLU A 55 3.23 -18.51 -1.93
CA GLU A 55 1.93 -19.06 -2.28
C GLU A 55 1.34 -19.94 -1.17
N VAL A 56 2.16 -20.84 -0.61
CA VAL A 56 1.77 -21.66 0.55
C VAL A 56 1.36 -20.77 1.74
N THR A 57 2.14 -19.72 2.00
CA THR A 57 1.87 -18.77 3.09
C THR A 57 0.56 -18.02 2.84
N PHE A 58 0.32 -17.54 1.62
CA PHE A 58 -0.90 -16.85 1.23
C PHE A 58 -2.14 -17.72 1.51
N TYR A 59 -2.20 -18.95 0.99
CA TYR A 59 -3.37 -19.81 1.21
C TYR A 59 -3.54 -20.27 2.65
N ARG A 60 -2.47 -20.27 3.45
CA ARG A 60 -2.52 -20.62 4.87
C ARG A 60 -2.91 -19.44 5.77
N ARG A 61 -2.59 -18.21 5.36
CA ARG A 61 -2.62 -17.01 6.22
C ARG A 61 -3.25 -15.79 5.54
N THR A 62 -4.13 -15.98 4.56
CA THR A 62 -4.94 -14.88 4.01
C THR A 62 -6.19 -14.64 4.87
N ALA A 63 -6.73 -13.42 4.83
CA ALA A 63 -7.92 -12.99 5.57
C ALA A 63 -7.88 -13.30 7.09
N THR A 64 -6.72 -13.09 7.71
CA THR A 64 -6.56 -13.27 9.17
C THR A 64 -7.39 -12.26 9.96
N GLN A 65 -7.59 -12.53 11.26
CA GLN A 65 -8.30 -11.59 12.14
C GLN A 65 -7.63 -10.21 12.17
N ASN A 66 -6.30 -10.15 12.11
CA ASN A 66 -5.58 -8.88 12.06
C ASN A 66 -5.89 -8.09 10.79
N MET A 67 -5.88 -8.74 9.62
CA MET A 67 -6.27 -8.09 8.36
C MET A 67 -7.71 -7.59 8.41
N LEU A 68 -8.63 -8.32 9.04
CA LEU A 68 -10.01 -7.87 9.21
C LEU A 68 -10.10 -6.65 10.13
N ASN A 69 -9.35 -6.66 11.24
CA ASN A 69 -9.29 -5.52 12.15
C ASN A 69 -8.72 -4.28 11.45
N GLU A 70 -7.70 -4.43 10.61
CA GLU A 70 -7.17 -3.34 9.79
C GLU A 70 -8.26 -2.73 8.90
N VAL A 71 -9.05 -3.55 8.22
CA VAL A 71 -10.17 -3.08 7.36
C VAL A 71 -11.26 -2.37 8.18
N ILE A 72 -11.57 -2.85 9.38
CA ILE A 72 -12.56 -2.24 10.27
C ILE A 72 -12.09 -0.85 10.73
N GLU A 73 -10.84 -0.75 11.14
CA GLU A 73 -10.28 0.49 11.73
C GLU A 73 -9.82 1.50 10.69
N ILE A 74 -9.79 1.14 9.40
CA ILE A 74 -9.09 1.93 8.37
C ILE A 74 -9.63 3.37 8.25
N LYS A 75 -10.96 3.56 8.38
CA LYS A 75 -11.58 4.88 8.29
C LYS A 75 -11.32 5.72 9.53
N ASP A 76 -11.42 5.12 10.71
CA ASP A 76 -11.17 5.82 11.97
C ASP A 76 -9.69 6.18 12.09
N ASN A 77 -8.78 5.31 11.65
CA ASN A 77 -7.35 5.59 11.59
C ASN A 77 -7.03 6.69 10.56
N ALA A 78 -7.62 6.64 9.36
CA ALA A 78 -7.45 7.71 8.37
C ALA A 78 -7.92 9.06 8.90
N LYS A 79 -9.07 9.10 9.61
CA LYS A 79 -9.58 10.29 10.27
C LYS A 79 -8.63 10.82 11.34
N ARG A 80 -8.13 9.96 12.23
CA ARG A 80 -7.17 10.34 13.27
C ARG A 80 -5.89 10.93 12.69
N VAL A 81 -5.38 10.35 11.60
CA VAL A 81 -4.22 10.90 10.89
C VAL A 81 -4.56 12.27 10.32
N HIS A 82 -5.70 12.43 9.64
CA HIS A 82 -6.11 13.71 9.06
C HIS A 82 -6.28 14.81 10.12
N GLU A 83 -6.89 14.51 11.27
CA GLU A 83 -7.06 15.44 12.40
C GLU A 83 -5.72 15.88 13.04
N SER A 84 -4.65 15.13 12.79
CA SER A 84 -3.30 15.43 13.29
C SER A 84 -2.47 16.26 12.32
N LEU A 85 -2.99 16.57 11.11
CA LEU A 85 -2.30 17.38 10.12
C LEU A 85 -2.53 18.88 10.34
N PRO A 86 -1.59 19.76 9.96
CA PRO A 86 -0.27 19.43 9.41
C PRO A 86 0.72 18.96 10.49
N VAL A 87 1.65 18.09 10.12
CA VAL A 87 2.76 17.66 10.99
C VAL A 87 4.06 18.35 10.57
N ASN A 88 4.82 18.85 11.54
CA ASN A 88 6.12 19.48 11.27
C ASN A 88 7.25 18.44 11.24
N ILE A 89 7.14 17.47 10.31
CA ILE A 89 8.11 16.39 10.13
C ILE A 89 8.47 16.33 8.64
N PRO A 90 9.77 16.28 8.27
CA PRO A 90 10.18 16.09 6.88
C PRO A 90 9.65 14.77 6.32
N MET A 91 9.04 14.82 5.14
CA MET A 91 8.44 13.62 4.51
C MET A 91 8.89 13.48 3.06
N LEU A 92 9.30 12.27 2.68
CA LEU A 92 9.52 11.89 1.28
C LEU A 92 8.51 10.81 0.90
N LEU A 93 7.61 11.13 -0.03
CA LEU A 93 6.57 10.22 -0.49
C LEU A 93 6.90 9.71 -1.89
N PHE A 94 6.79 8.40 -2.07
CA PHE A 94 6.84 7.73 -3.37
C PHE A 94 5.44 7.28 -3.77
N VAL A 95 4.97 7.74 -4.93
CA VAL A 95 3.62 7.44 -5.43
C VAL A 95 3.69 6.67 -6.74
N SER A 96 3.00 5.53 -6.80
CA SER A 96 2.86 4.73 -8.03
C SER A 96 1.97 5.42 -9.07
N ASN A 97 1.89 4.85 -10.27
CA ASN A 97 1.01 5.33 -11.33
C ASN A 97 -0.49 5.01 -11.11
N GLY A 98 -0.87 4.47 -9.95
CA GLY A 98 -2.25 4.11 -9.59
C GLY A 98 -2.68 2.68 -9.97
N GLN A 99 -1.96 1.98 -10.86
CA GLN A 99 -2.30 0.60 -11.21
C GLN A 99 -2.24 -0.31 -9.98
N GLY A 100 -3.30 -1.12 -9.78
CA GLY A 100 -3.43 -2.04 -8.65
C GLY A 100 -4.00 -1.41 -7.37
N THR A 101 -4.35 -0.13 -7.37
CA THR A 101 -4.93 0.57 -6.19
C THR A 101 -6.46 0.54 -6.13
N GLY A 102 -7.11 0.25 -7.27
CA GLY A 102 -8.57 0.39 -7.42
C GLY A 102 -9.04 1.82 -7.71
N LEU A 103 -8.13 2.78 -7.84
CA LEU A 103 -8.40 4.17 -8.26
C LEU A 103 -7.71 4.45 -9.61
N ASP A 104 -8.26 5.38 -10.39
CA ASP A 104 -7.58 5.87 -11.59
C ASP A 104 -6.34 6.70 -11.20
N LYS A 105 -5.40 6.82 -12.13
CA LYS A 105 -4.13 7.51 -11.91
C LYS A 105 -4.31 8.95 -11.41
N SER A 106 -5.29 9.68 -11.97
CA SER A 106 -5.47 11.10 -11.64
C SER A 106 -5.95 11.26 -10.21
N ASN A 107 -6.99 10.51 -9.82
CA ASN A 107 -7.48 10.54 -8.45
C ASN A 107 -6.43 10.00 -7.48
N TRP A 108 -5.78 8.87 -7.83
CA TRP A 108 -4.72 8.29 -7.02
C TRP A 108 -3.67 9.35 -6.72
N VAL A 109 -2.92 9.82 -7.73
CA VAL A 109 -1.81 10.80 -7.61
C VAL A 109 -2.27 12.13 -7.02
N GLY A 110 -3.49 12.57 -7.34
CA GLY A 110 -4.10 13.78 -6.81
C GLY A 110 -4.14 13.78 -5.29
N PHE A 111 -4.65 12.70 -4.67
CA PHE A 111 -4.72 12.63 -3.21
C PHE A 111 -3.37 12.77 -2.51
N GLN A 112 -2.27 12.21 -3.06
CA GLN A 112 -0.95 12.38 -2.41
C GLN A 112 -0.36 13.76 -2.68
N LYS A 113 -0.64 14.39 -3.83
CA LYS A 113 -0.25 15.79 -4.07
C LYS A 113 -0.92 16.72 -3.08
N ASP A 114 -2.22 16.57 -2.87
CA ASP A 114 -2.98 17.35 -1.91
C ASP A 114 -2.43 17.12 -0.49
N PHE A 115 -2.20 15.85 -0.12
CA PHE A 115 -1.62 15.51 1.18
C PHE A 115 -0.25 16.17 1.42
N VAL A 116 0.63 16.21 0.42
CA VAL A 116 1.98 16.79 0.54
C VAL A 116 1.96 18.31 0.54
N ALA A 117 1.05 18.93 -0.22
CA ALA A 117 0.90 20.38 -0.31
C ALA A 117 0.60 21.03 1.06
N ASP A 118 -0.13 20.32 1.93
CA ASP A 118 -0.50 20.78 3.26
C ASP A 118 0.63 20.63 4.30
N GLN A 119 1.81 20.11 3.94
CA GLN A 119 2.87 19.73 4.90
C GLN A 119 4.16 20.51 4.67
N SER A 120 4.81 20.94 5.75
CA SER A 120 6.12 21.59 5.68
C SER A 120 7.22 20.56 5.38
N ASN A 121 8.20 20.94 4.55
CA ASN A 121 9.36 20.10 4.23
C ASN A 121 9.03 18.70 3.66
N SER A 122 7.93 18.60 2.95
CA SER A 122 7.51 17.39 2.26
C SER A 122 7.98 17.39 0.79
N LYS A 123 8.26 16.21 0.25
CA LYS A 123 8.55 15.97 -1.17
C LYS A 123 7.75 14.78 -1.65
N LEU A 124 7.33 14.82 -2.90
CA LEU A 124 6.65 13.74 -3.59
C LEU A 124 7.43 13.38 -4.86
N ILE A 125 7.65 12.08 -5.05
CA ILE A 125 8.27 11.50 -6.24
C ILE A 125 7.24 10.56 -6.87
N GLU A 126 6.84 10.88 -8.11
CA GLU A 126 6.00 10.00 -8.92
C GLU A 126 6.86 8.92 -9.58
N LEU A 127 6.48 7.67 -9.39
CA LEU A 127 7.11 6.49 -9.96
C LEU A 127 6.23 5.91 -11.06
N ASN A 128 6.83 5.51 -12.18
CA ASN A 128 6.11 4.93 -13.31
C ASN A 128 5.93 3.41 -13.18
N CYS A 129 5.42 2.96 -12.04
CA CYS A 129 5.23 1.54 -11.71
C CYS A 129 3.88 1.30 -11.00
N SER A 130 3.49 0.02 -10.83
CA SER A 130 2.27 -0.37 -10.12
C SER A 130 2.39 -0.19 -8.59
N HIS A 131 1.36 -0.58 -7.84
CA HIS A 131 1.21 -0.29 -6.41
C HIS A 131 2.38 -0.74 -5.51
N TYR A 132 3.03 -1.86 -5.81
CA TYR A 132 4.14 -2.41 -5.01
C TYR A 132 5.47 -1.74 -5.36
N VAL A 133 5.52 -0.41 -5.21
CA VAL A 133 6.67 0.42 -5.59
C VAL A 133 7.98 -0.04 -4.96
N HIS A 134 7.93 -0.58 -3.75
CA HIS A 134 9.09 -1.08 -3.02
C HIS A 134 9.67 -2.38 -3.59
N ASN A 135 8.88 -3.14 -4.37
CA ASN A 135 9.39 -4.30 -5.12
C ASN A 135 9.96 -3.89 -6.47
N ILE A 136 9.36 -2.89 -7.12
CA ILE A 136 9.67 -2.54 -8.52
C ILE A 136 10.82 -1.51 -8.59
N GLU A 137 10.74 -0.46 -7.78
CA GLU A 137 11.64 0.71 -7.84
C GLU A 137 12.52 0.80 -6.59
N SER A 138 12.88 -0.33 -5.99
CA SER A 138 13.64 -0.40 -4.73
C SER A 138 14.95 0.38 -4.78
N ILE A 139 15.67 0.30 -5.90
CA ILE A 139 16.94 1.01 -6.12
C ILE A 139 16.71 2.52 -6.12
N GLN A 140 15.76 3.02 -6.91
CA GLN A 140 15.45 4.45 -6.97
C GLN A 140 14.99 4.96 -5.59
N ILE A 141 14.11 4.22 -4.91
CA ILE A 141 13.64 4.57 -3.56
C ILE A 141 14.82 4.70 -2.60
N ALA A 142 15.78 3.78 -2.63
CA ALA A 142 16.95 3.81 -1.76
C ALA A 142 17.84 5.04 -2.05
N GLU A 143 18.11 5.33 -3.32
CA GLU A 143 18.91 6.48 -3.72
C GLU A 143 18.26 7.82 -3.34
N ASP A 144 16.97 7.99 -3.67
CA ASP A 144 16.22 9.21 -3.36
C ASP A 144 16.06 9.41 -1.84
N SER A 145 15.88 8.33 -1.09
CA SER A 145 15.83 8.38 0.37
C SER A 145 17.17 8.82 0.96
N THR A 146 18.29 8.29 0.44
CA THR A 146 19.64 8.69 0.87
C THR A 146 19.88 10.16 0.60
N ARG A 147 19.60 10.62 -0.63
CA ARG A 147 19.71 12.04 -1.01
C ARG A 147 18.85 12.94 -0.11
N PHE A 148 17.63 12.52 0.20
CA PHE A 148 16.74 13.29 1.06
C PHE A 148 17.30 13.43 2.48
N ILE A 149 17.80 12.33 3.08
CA ILE A 149 18.42 12.35 4.41
C ILE A 149 19.66 13.25 4.44
N GLU A 150 20.53 13.16 3.43
CA GLU A 150 21.72 14.02 3.31
C GLU A 150 21.35 15.50 3.22
N MET A 151 20.32 15.84 2.43
CA MET A 151 19.81 17.21 2.34
C MET A 151 19.26 17.73 3.68
N MET A 152 18.73 16.86 4.53
CA MET A 152 18.18 17.23 5.84
C MET A 152 19.27 17.43 6.88
N ASN A 153 20.37 16.65 6.82
CA ASN A 153 21.50 16.78 7.75
C ASN A 153 22.37 18.02 7.49
N ASN A 154 22.27 18.61 6.29
CA ASN A 154 23.01 19.79 5.88
C ASN A 154 22.23 21.12 6.09
N ARG A 155 21.11 21.09 6.82
CA ARG A 155 20.28 22.26 7.19
C ARG A 155 20.49 22.62 8.65
#